data_AF-D7G657-F1
#
_entry.id   AF-D7G657-F1
#
_cell.length_a   1.000
_cell.length_b   1.000
_cell.length_c   1.000
_cell.angle_alpha   90.00
_cell.angle_beta   90.00
_cell.angle_gamma   90.00
#
_symmetry.space_group_name_H-M   'P 1'
#
loop_
_entity.id
_entity.type
_entity.pdbx_description
1 polymer ?
#
loop_
_entity_poly.entity_id
_entity_poly.type
_entity_poly.pdbx_seq_one_letter_code
_entity_poly.pdbx_strand_id
1 'polypeptide(L)'
;MGKKGAGTGVNTKVQAAREKQAAVEGARAAKAQAAQEAAEAKEWSKGANQRGSKREDEAARKQEEKTSKLAAKKALQAEEAEQLSGFKSVVKTKKKVDVPPWEAALMSSSVSNKEKKRQEAAKRQAQAEEARKAKAERAEKEAKAMRDSGIQMGDDSELSGSANPNRKGADGGDGGDWASGIDAAIGSLSLEGAGPAERHPEKRLKAALAAYEERELPALKEEKPGLKLRQYKQMIFEQFQKSPENPVNKARAAEAAEAAAAAAKK
;
A
#
# COMPACT_ATOMS: atom_id res chain seq x y z
N MET A 1 77.48 12.03 -45.01
CA MET A 1 76.61 13.23 -45.14
C MET A 1 75.21 12.84 -44.68
N GLY A 2 74.53 13.41 -43.69
CA GLY A 2 74.89 14.32 -42.61
C GLY A 2 73.81 14.16 -41.54
N LYS A 3 74.18 13.68 -40.35
CA LYS A 3 73.29 13.64 -39.19
C LYS A 3 73.36 15.02 -38.53
N LYS A 4 72.58 15.98 -39.05
CA LYS A 4 72.46 17.33 -38.49
C LYS A 4 71.29 17.38 -37.51
N GLY A 5 71.55 17.94 -36.33
CA GLY A 5 70.54 18.57 -35.48
C GLY A 5 70.04 17.73 -34.31
N ALA A 6 70.78 17.75 -33.20
CA ALA A 6 70.20 17.54 -31.88
C ALA A 6 69.32 18.76 -31.55
N GLY A 7 68.04 18.66 -31.89
CA GLY A 7 67.00 19.53 -31.36
C GLY A 7 66.16 18.72 -30.38
N THR A 8 66.04 19.20 -29.14
CA THR A 8 65.27 18.63 -28.03
C THR A 8 63.75 18.63 -28.26
N GLY A 9 63.31 18.70 -29.51
CA GLY A 9 61.91 18.57 -29.91
C GLY A 9 61.66 17.14 -30.38
N VAL A 10 60.89 16.38 -29.60
CA VAL A 10 60.48 15.02 -29.96
C VAL A 10 59.79 15.07 -31.32
N ASN A 11 60.14 14.14 -32.23
CA ASN A 11 59.58 14.09 -33.58
C ASN A 11 58.04 13.94 -33.51
N THR A 12 57.31 14.94 -33.99
CA THR A 12 55.84 15.04 -33.86
C THR A 12 55.10 13.84 -34.45
N LYS A 13 55.64 13.21 -35.50
CA LYS A 13 55.07 11.98 -36.09
C LYS A 13 55.23 10.76 -35.18
N VAL A 14 56.35 10.69 -34.45
CA VAL A 14 56.62 9.63 -33.47
C VAL A 14 55.79 9.85 -32.21
N GLN A 15 55.59 11.10 -31.78
CA GLN A 15 54.65 11.42 -30.69
C GLN A 15 53.22 11.04 -31.07
N ALA A 16 52.73 11.43 -32.25
CA ALA A 16 51.40 11.06 -32.71
C ALA A 16 51.20 9.53 -32.84
N ALA A 17 52.24 8.78 -33.22
CA ALA A 17 52.19 7.32 -33.26
C ALA A 17 52.12 6.70 -31.85
N ARG A 18 52.91 7.22 -30.90
CA ARG A 18 52.89 6.81 -29.49
C ARG A 18 51.57 7.19 -28.80
N GLU A 19 51.01 8.35 -29.10
CA GLU A 19 49.69 8.77 -28.62
C GLU A 19 48.58 7.86 -29.14
N LYS A 20 48.63 7.48 -30.42
CA LYS A 20 47.67 6.50 -30.97
C LYS A 20 47.83 5.13 -30.34
N GLN A 21 49.07 4.67 -30.11
CA GLN A 21 49.32 3.43 -29.39
C GLN A 21 48.84 3.50 -27.95
N ALA A 22 49.10 4.60 -27.25
CA ALA A 22 48.62 4.85 -25.89
C ALA A 22 47.09 4.94 -25.83
N ALA A 23 46.42 5.50 -26.85
CA ALA A 23 44.96 5.52 -26.93
C ALA A 23 44.39 4.11 -27.17
N VAL A 24 45.04 3.30 -27.99
CA VAL A 24 44.64 1.90 -28.25
C VAL A 24 44.89 1.04 -27.01
N GLU A 25 46.01 1.20 -26.33
CA GLU A 25 46.32 0.53 -25.06
C GLU A 25 45.39 0.99 -23.94
N GLY A 26 45.08 2.28 -23.86
CA GLY A 26 44.11 2.86 -22.94
C GLY A 26 42.69 2.34 -23.20
N ALA A 27 42.26 2.24 -24.46
CA ALA A 27 40.99 1.62 -24.82
C ALA A 27 40.95 0.12 -24.48
N ARG A 28 42.08 -0.59 -24.65
CA ARG A 28 42.21 -2.00 -24.28
C ARG A 28 42.18 -2.18 -22.76
N ALA A 29 42.82 -1.30 -22.01
CA ALA A 29 42.80 -1.29 -20.54
C ALA A 29 41.41 -0.96 -20.00
N ALA A 30 40.74 0.06 -20.55
CA ALA A 30 39.37 0.41 -20.18
C ALA A 30 38.38 -0.73 -20.49
N LYS A 31 38.56 -1.43 -21.62
CA LYS A 31 37.75 -2.62 -21.95
C LYS A 31 38.05 -3.79 -21.00
N ALA A 32 39.30 -3.97 -20.58
CA ALA A 32 39.67 -4.97 -19.58
C ALA A 32 39.08 -4.64 -18.20
N GLN A 33 39.12 -3.38 -17.79
CA GLN A 33 38.50 -2.90 -16.55
C GLN A 33 36.98 -3.05 -16.59
N ALA A 34 36.31 -2.63 -17.67
CA ALA A 34 34.87 -2.85 -17.83
C ALA A 34 34.48 -4.33 -17.82
N ALA A 35 35.35 -5.22 -18.32
CA ALA A 35 35.15 -6.67 -18.25
C ALA A 35 35.34 -7.22 -16.82
N GLN A 36 36.30 -6.68 -16.05
CA GLN A 36 36.51 -6.99 -14.63
C GLN A 36 35.33 -6.49 -13.80
N GLU A 37 34.89 -5.25 -13.96
CA GLU A 37 33.71 -4.68 -13.29
C GLU A 37 32.44 -5.46 -13.64
N ALA A 38 32.27 -5.89 -14.89
CA ALA A 38 31.14 -6.73 -15.28
C ALA A 38 31.23 -8.16 -14.70
N ALA A 39 32.43 -8.68 -14.46
CA ALA A 39 32.63 -9.96 -13.80
C ALA A 39 32.36 -9.85 -12.30
N GLU A 40 32.89 -8.82 -11.64
CA GLU A 40 32.63 -8.49 -10.24
C GLU A 40 31.14 -8.23 -10.01
N ALA A 41 30.47 -7.45 -10.86
CA ALA A 41 29.02 -7.22 -10.77
C ALA A 41 28.23 -8.54 -10.85
N LYS A 42 28.67 -9.50 -11.68
CA LYS A 42 28.07 -10.83 -11.72
C LYS A 42 28.36 -11.62 -10.45
N GLU A 43 29.54 -11.50 -9.86
CA GLU A 43 29.87 -12.13 -8.59
C GLU A 43 29.05 -11.55 -7.43
N TRP A 44 28.93 -10.22 -7.33
CA TRP A 44 28.07 -9.55 -6.37
C TRP A 44 26.57 -9.83 -6.60
N SER A 45 26.16 -10.20 -7.83
CA SER A 45 24.79 -10.63 -8.11
C SER A 45 24.48 -12.06 -7.62
N LYS A 46 25.48 -12.91 -7.37
CA LYS A 46 25.31 -14.26 -6.82
C LYS A 46 25.05 -14.16 -5.32
N GLY A 47 23.77 -14.19 -4.95
CA GLY A 47 23.31 -14.01 -3.57
C GLY A 47 22.38 -12.81 -3.40
N ALA A 48 22.27 -11.95 -4.41
CA ALA A 48 21.27 -10.90 -4.44
C ALA A 48 19.86 -11.50 -4.46
N ASN A 49 18.95 -10.93 -3.69
CA ASN A 49 17.56 -11.40 -3.57
C ASN A 49 16.82 -11.20 -4.90
N GLN A 50 16.82 -12.23 -5.75
CA GLN A 50 16.16 -12.27 -7.05
C GLN A 50 14.64 -12.01 -6.99
N ARG A 51 14.01 -12.19 -5.81
CA ARG A 51 12.60 -11.84 -5.59
C ARG A 51 12.42 -10.36 -5.25
N GLY A 52 13.41 -9.75 -4.60
CA GLY A 52 13.46 -8.31 -4.32
C GLY A 52 13.67 -7.50 -5.60
N SER A 53 14.66 -7.86 -6.42
CA SER A 53 14.92 -7.19 -7.70
C SER A 53 13.72 -7.24 -8.64
N LYS A 54 13.08 -8.41 -8.79
CA LYS A 54 11.84 -8.54 -9.59
C LYS A 54 10.69 -7.67 -9.08
N ARG A 55 10.57 -7.50 -7.76
CA ARG A 55 9.53 -6.66 -7.15
C ARG A 55 9.82 -5.17 -7.36
N GLU A 56 11.08 -4.78 -7.37
CA GLU A 56 11.51 -3.41 -7.64
C GLU A 56 11.33 -3.06 -9.13
N ASP A 57 11.67 -3.97 -10.04
CA ASP A 57 11.43 -3.80 -11.47
C ASP A 57 9.93 -3.69 -11.80
N GLU A 58 9.08 -4.52 -11.17
CA GLU A 58 7.63 -4.45 -11.32
C GLU A 58 7.07 -3.16 -10.70
N ALA A 59 7.60 -2.71 -9.56
CA ALA A 59 7.22 -1.45 -8.94
C ALA A 59 7.63 -0.25 -9.81
N ALA A 60 8.83 -0.24 -10.38
CA ALA A 60 9.32 0.80 -11.28
C ALA A 60 8.44 0.90 -12.53
N ARG A 61 8.17 -0.23 -13.21
CA ARG A 61 7.24 -0.27 -14.35
C ARG A 61 5.85 0.22 -13.99
N LYS A 62 5.34 -0.15 -12.81
CA LYS A 62 4.02 0.31 -12.33
C LYS A 62 4.02 1.80 -11.98
N GLN A 63 5.13 2.38 -11.53
CA GLN A 63 5.25 3.82 -11.33
C GLN A 63 5.33 4.54 -12.66
N GLU A 64 6.14 4.09 -13.61
CA GLU A 64 6.23 4.64 -14.98
C GLU A 64 4.89 4.56 -15.72
N GLU A 65 4.15 3.47 -15.54
CA GLU A 65 2.78 3.37 -16.05
C GLU A 65 1.83 4.36 -15.36
N LYS A 66 1.96 4.56 -14.05
CA LYS A 66 1.14 5.54 -13.34
C LYS A 66 1.50 6.96 -13.74
N THR A 67 2.77 7.29 -13.92
CA THR A 67 3.21 8.62 -14.33
C THR A 67 2.82 8.89 -15.77
N SER A 68 2.98 7.91 -16.67
CA SER A 68 2.51 8.02 -18.06
C SER A 68 0.99 8.12 -18.15
N LYS A 69 0.22 7.34 -17.38
CA LYS A 69 -1.25 7.44 -17.32
C LYS A 69 -1.70 8.78 -16.71
N LEU A 70 -1.01 9.28 -15.69
CA LEU A 70 -1.29 10.59 -15.10
C LEU A 70 -0.96 11.72 -16.08
N ALA A 71 0.17 11.63 -16.77
CA ALA A 71 0.58 12.59 -17.79
C ALA A 71 -0.41 12.59 -18.97
N ALA A 72 -0.82 11.42 -19.46
CA ALA A 72 -1.83 11.29 -20.51
C ALA A 72 -3.19 11.86 -20.08
N LYS A 73 -3.62 11.57 -18.84
CA LYS A 73 -4.86 12.15 -18.29
C LYS A 73 -4.77 13.67 -18.15
N LYS A 74 -3.61 14.18 -17.73
CA LYS A 74 -3.37 15.63 -17.62
C LYS A 74 -3.36 16.31 -18.99
N ALA A 75 -2.80 15.65 -20.01
CA ALA A 75 -2.84 16.12 -21.39
C ALA A 75 -4.29 16.19 -21.91
N LEU A 76 -5.08 15.13 -21.71
CA LEU A 76 -6.49 15.10 -22.10
C LEU A 76 -7.32 16.17 -21.37
N GLN A 77 -7.09 16.39 -20.08
CA GLN A 77 -7.73 17.47 -19.33
C GLN A 77 -7.34 18.87 -19.83
N ALA A 78 -6.12 19.05 -20.32
CA ALA A 78 -5.69 20.30 -20.93
C ALA A 78 -6.38 20.51 -22.29
N GLU A 79 -6.48 19.46 -23.13
CA GLU A 79 -7.24 19.51 -24.39
C GLU A 79 -8.73 19.78 -24.16
N GLU A 80 -9.36 19.13 -23.17
CA GLU A 80 -10.74 19.41 -22.77
C GLU A 80 -10.90 20.87 -22.30
N ALA A 81 -9.95 21.38 -21.50
CA ALA A 81 -9.96 22.76 -21.04
C ALA A 81 -9.78 23.77 -22.18
N GLU A 82 -8.94 23.47 -23.18
CA GLU A 82 -8.76 24.29 -24.37
C GLU A 82 -10.02 24.30 -25.24
N GLN A 83 -10.65 23.14 -25.45
CA GLN A 83 -11.94 23.03 -26.15
C GLN A 83 -13.05 23.81 -25.43
N LEU A 84 -13.11 23.72 -24.10
CA LEU A 84 -14.04 24.50 -23.27
C LEU A 84 -13.72 26.01 -23.30
N SER A 85 -12.45 26.40 -23.37
CA SER A 85 -12.05 27.80 -23.51
C SER A 85 -12.45 28.38 -24.88
N GLY A 86 -12.31 27.59 -25.95
CA GLY A 86 -12.82 27.91 -27.29
C GLY A 86 -14.34 27.97 -27.36
N PHE A 87 -15.05 27.13 -26.59
CA PHE A 87 -16.50 27.22 -26.45
C PHE A 87 -16.92 28.50 -25.68
N LYS A 88 -16.13 28.95 -24.71
CA LYS A 88 -16.42 30.15 -23.89
C LYS A 88 -16.20 31.47 -24.62
N SER A 89 -15.40 31.49 -25.69
CA SER A 89 -15.26 32.65 -26.59
C SER A 89 -16.38 32.72 -27.63
N VAL A 90 -16.97 31.58 -28.03
CA VAL A 90 -18.11 31.51 -28.96
C VAL A 90 -19.46 31.85 -28.30
N VAL A 91 -19.62 31.60 -26.99
CA VAL A 91 -20.86 31.93 -26.25
C VAL A 91 -21.08 33.44 -26.02
N LYS A 92 -20.07 34.29 -26.25
CA LYS A 92 -20.22 35.76 -26.11
C LYS A 92 -20.96 36.44 -27.28
N THR A 93 -21.30 35.71 -28.33
CA THR A 93 -22.07 36.22 -29.47
C THR A 93 -23.24 35.31 -29.80
N LYS A 94 -24.29 35.34 -28.98
CA LYS A 94 -25.69 35.07 -29.38
C LYS A 94 -26.66 35.42 -28.24
N LYS A 95 -27.34 36.54 -28.48
CA LYS A 95 -28.72 36.92 -28.13
C LYS A 95 -29.37 36.23 -26.92
N LYS A 96 -29.69 37.06 -25.92
CA LYS A 96 -30.59 36.79 -24.78
C LYS A 96 -31.91 36.16 -25.26
N VAL A 97 -32.17 34.94 -24.79
CA VAL A 97 -33.51 34.41 -24.59
C VAL A 97 -33.75 34.51 -23.08
N ASP A 98 -34.82 35.19 -22.71
CA ASP A 98 -35.16 35.56 -21.34
C ASP A 98 -35.68 34.33 -20.59
N VAL A 99 -34.75 33.59 -19.98
CA VAL A 99 -35.04 32.64 -18.89
C VAL A 99 -33.94 32.83 -17.85
N PRO A 100 -34.28 33.04 -16.57
CA PRO A 100 -33.29 33.24 -15.52
C PRO A 100 -32.26 32.08 -15.47
N PRO A 101 -30.95 32.36 -15.42
CA PRO A 101 -29.90 31.33 -15.45
C PRO A 101 -30.03 30.27 -14.35
N TRP A 102 -30.67 30.59 -13.24
CA TRP A 102 -30.87 29.71 -12.10
C TRP A 102 -32.00 28.68 -12.32
N GLU A 103 -33.00 28.99 -13.14
CA GLU A 103 -34.16 28.12 -13.41
C GLU A 103 -33.80 27.05 -14.46
N ALA A 104 -33.06 27.46 -15.50
CA ALA A 104 -32.42 26.55 -16.44
C ALA A 104 -31.35 25.67 -15.77
N ALA A 105 -30.60 26.19 -14.80
CA ALA A 105 -29.64 25.40 -14.03
C ALA A 105 -30.31 24.40 -13.08
N LEU A 106 -31.48 24.70 -12.52
CA LEU A 106 -32.22 23.80 -11.64
C LEU A 106 -32.90 22.65 -12.43
N MET A 107 -33.44 22.95 -13.61
CA MET A 107 -33.98 21.95 -14.54
C MET A 107 -32.87 21.10 -15.19
N SER A 108 -31.74 21.70 -15.56
CA SER A 108 -30.60 20.98 -16.13
C SER A 108 -29.85 20.14 -15.10
N SER A 109 -29.67 20.63 -13.86
CA SER A 109 -29.01 19.87 -12.79
C SER A 109 -29.85 18.71 -12.28
N SER A 110 -31.18 18.80 -12.29
CA SER A 110 -32.07 17.70 -11.88
C SER A 110 -32.14 16.60 -12.94
N VAL A 111 -32.22 16.95 -14.23
CA VAL A 111 -32.15 15.98 -15.34
C VAL A 111 -30.74 15.38 -15.46
N SER A 112 -29.68 16.18 -15.27
CA SER A 112 -28.29 15.71 -15.28
C SER A 112 -27.95 14.81 -14.09
N ASN A 113 -28.45 15.10 -12.88
CA ASN A 113 -28.26 14.22 -11.73
C ASN A 113 -29.05 12.90 -11.85
N LYS A 114 -30.27 12.96 -12.38
CA LYS A 114 -31.08 11.74 -12.62
C LYS A 114 -30.43 10.84 -13.67
N GLU A 115 -29.90 11.44 -14.74
CA GLU A 115 -29.20 10.71 -15.79
C GLU A 115 -27.84 10.18 -15.32
N LYS A 116 -27.07 10.96 -14.55
CA LYS A 116 -25.84 10.46 -13.89
C LYS A 116 -26.12 9.28 -12.96
N LYS A 117 -27.21 9.33 -12.19
CA LYS A 117 -27.61 8.23 -11.30
C LYS A 117 -28.08 6.99 -12.08
N ARG A 118 -28.76 7.15 -13.23
CA ARG A 118 -29.06 6.05 -14.16
C ARG A 118 -27.81 5.46 -14.79
N GLN A 119 -26.87 6.30 -15.24
CA GLN A 119 -25.62 5.84 -15.84
C GLN A 119 -24.70 5.15 -14.83
N GLU A 120 -24.66 5.61 -13.57
CA GLU A 120 -23.93 4.96 -12.49
C GLU A 120 -24.59 3.63 -12.09
N ALA A 121 -25.93 3.57 -12.02
CA ALA A 121 -26.65 2.33 -11.78
C ALA A 121 -26.45 1.32 -12.92
N ALA A 122 -26.51 1.76 -14.18
CA ALA A 122 -26.26 0.92 -15.35
C ALA A 122 -24.80 0.43 -15.41
N LYS A 123 -23.81 1.28 -15.08
CA LYS A 123 -22.41 0.87 -14.97
C LYS A 123 -22.19 -0.13 -13.85
N ARG A 124 -22.83 0.04 -12.69
CA ARG A 124 -22.75 -0.89 -11.56
C ARG A 124 -23.43 -2.22 -11.87
N GLN A 125 -24.54 -2.20 -12.62
CA GLN A 125 -25.19 -3.42 -13.12
C GLN A 125 -24.33 -4.13 -14.18
N ALA A 126 -23.71 -3.39 -15.11
CA ALA A 126 -22.78 -3.95 -16.10
C ALA A 126 -21.52 -4.54 -15.43
N GLN A 127 -20.93 -3.87 -14.45
CA GLN A 127 -19.81 -4.39 -13.66
C GLN A 127 -20.20 -5.61 -12.82
N ALA A 128 -21.44 -5.67 -12.31
CA ALA A 128 -21.94 -6.83 -11.58
C ALA A 128 -22.20 -8.04 -12.51
N GLU A 129 -22.72 -7.80 -13.71
CA GLU A 129 -22.85 -8.80 -14.78
C GLU A 129 -21.48 -9.31 -15.25
N GLU A 130 -20.53 -8.41 -15.49
CA GLU A 130 -19.16 -8.75 -15.88
C GLU A 130 -18.43 -9.51 -14.77
N ALA A 131 -18.59 -9.10 -13.50
CA ALA A 131 -18.07 -9.85 -12.36
C ALA A 131 -18.75 -11.21 -12.18
N ARG A 132 -20.04 -11.35 -12.51
CA ARG A 132 -20.74 -12.64 -12.52
C ARG A 132 -20.24 -13.54 -13.66
N LYS A 133 -20.05 -12.99 -14.87
CA LYS A 133 -19.50 -13.70 -16.02
C LYS A 133 -18.04 -14.12 -15.77
N ALA A 134 -17.21 -13.24 -15.22
CA ALA A 134 -15.84 -13.56 -14.84
C ALA A 134 -15.75 -14.61 -13.72
N LYS A 135 -16.68 -14.60 -12.76
CA LYS A 135 -16.79 -15.67 -11.75
C LYS A 135 -17.25 -16.99 -12.36
N ALA A 136 -18.21 -16.96 -13.29
CA ALA A 136 -18.68 -18.15 -14.00
C ALA A 136 -17.58 -18.74 -14.89
N GLU A 137 -16.84 -17.91 -15.62
CA GLU A 137 -15.70 -18.33 -16.45
C GLU A 137 -14.54 -18.86 -15.59
N ARG A 138 -14.28 -18.24 -14.43
CA ARG A 138 -13.30 -18.75 -13.48
C ARG A 138 -13.74 -20.09 -12.88
N ALA A 139 -15.02 -20.24 -12.54
CA ALA A 139 -15.58 -21.50 -12.05
C ALA A 139 -15.60 -22.58 -13.14
N GLU A 140 -15.81 -22.23 -14.41
CA GLU A 140 -15.74 -23.18 -15.54
C GLU A 140 -14.29 -23.58 -15.82
N LYS A 141 -13.34 -22.65 -15.77
CA LYS A 141 -11.90 -22.95 -15.87
C LYS A 141 -11.43 -23.81 -14.70
N GLU A 142 -11.94 -23.56 -13.50
CA GLU A 142 -11.67 -24.37 -12.30
C GLU A 142 -12.30 -25.76 -12.41
N ALA A 143 -13.56 -25.86 -12.85
CA ALA A 143 -14.23 -27.14 -13.09
C ALA A 143 -13.58 -27.94 -14.23
N LYS A 144 -13.08 -27.25 -15.27
CA LYS A 144 -12.33 -27.88 -16.36
C LYS A 144 -10.95 -28.32 -15.87
N ALA A 145 -10.26 -27.53 -15.05
CA ALA A 145 -9.02 -27.93 -14.39
C ALA A 145 -9.22 -29.11 -13.43
N MET A 146 -10.35 -29.19 -12.72
CA MET A 146 -10.72 -30.35 -11.90
C MET A 146 -11.03 -31.59 -12.76
N ARG A 147 -11.65 -31.42 -13.93
CA ARG A 147 -11.87 -32.54 -14.89
C ARG A 147 -10.57 -33.02 -15.54
N ASP A 148 -9.67 -32.10 -15.88
CA ASP A 148 -8.40 -32.39 -16.55
C ASP A 148 -7.33 -32.93 -15.58
N SER A 149 -7.45 -32.64 -14.28
CA SER A 149 -6.57 -33.18 -13.24
C SER A 149 -6.94 -34.59 -12.74
N GLY A 150 -8.00 -35.21 -13.27
CA GLY A 150 -8.26 -36.64 -13.05
C GLY A 150 -8.39 -37.08 -11.59
N ILE A 151 -8.79 -36.18 -10.68
CA ILE A 151 -9.03 -36.54 -9.28
C ILE A 151 -10.43 -37.12 -9.18
N GLN A 152 -10.50 -38.44 -9.32
CA GLN A 152 -11.63 -39.26 -8.95
C GLN A 152 -11.87 -39.08 -7.45
N MET A 153 -13.04 -38.57 -7.05
CA MET A 153 -13.47 -38.48 -5.64
C MET A 153 -13.64 -39.89 -5.10
N GLY A 154 -12.56 -40.50 -4.62
CA GLY A 154 -12.56 -41.67 -3.75
C GLY A 154 -12.95 -41.26 -2.33
N ASP A 155 -13.59 -42.17 -1.61
CA ASP A 155 -14.10 -41.93 -0.28
C ASP A 155 -12.96 -41.59 0.71
N ASP A 156 -13.27 -40.70 1.66
CA ASP A 156 -12.33 -40.11 2.61
C ASP A 156 -11.85 -41.09 3.72
N SER A 157 -11.96 -42.41 3.52
CA SER A 157 -11.65 -43.41 4.55
C SER A 157 -10.18 -43.83 4.59
N GLU A 158 -9.39 -43.61 3.54
CA GLU A 158 -8.00 -44.10 3.47
C GLU A 158 -6.94 -43.00 3.67
N LEU A 159 -7.31 -41.71 3.60
CA LEU A 159 -6.39 -40.58 3.78
C LEU A 159 -6.23 -40.11 5.24
N SER A 160 -6.84 -40.81 6.19
CA SER A 160 -6.70 -40.58 7.64
C SER A 160 -5.51 -41.34 8.27
N GLY A 161 -4.89 -42.27 7.53
CA GLY A 161 -3.84 -43.17 8.04
C GLY A 161 -2.39 -42.73 7.77
N SER A 162 -2.14 -41.67 6.99
CA SER A 162 -0.77 -41.28 6.66
C SER A 162 -0.16 -40.40 7.77
N ALA A 163 0.64 -41.03 8.62
CA ALA A 163 1.33 -40.37 9.72
C ALA A 163 2.34 -39.32 9.20
N ASN A 164 2.14 -38.06 9.58
CA ASN A 164 3.08 -36.97 9.30
C ASN A 164 4.39 -37.21 10.11
N PRO A 165 5.55 -37.41 9.47
CA PRO A 165 6.82 -37.65 10.15
C PRO A 165 7.27 -36.48 11.04
N ASN A 166 6.74 -35.27 10.83
CA ASN A 166 7.00 -34.12 11.72
C ASN A 166 6.24 -34.18 13.05
N ARG A 167 5.33 -35.14 13.25
CA ARG A 167 4.62 -35.29 14.53
C ARG A 167 5.47 -36.06 15.55
N LYS A 168 6.24 -37.05 15.12
CA LYS A 168 6.98 -38.02 15.97
C LYS A 168 8.13 -37.43 16.81
N GLY A 169 8.42 -36.14 16.66
CA GLY A 169 9.42 -35.43 17.45
C GLY A 169 8.86 -34.41 18.44
N ALA A 170 7.54 -34.22 18.52
CA ALA A 170 6.92 -33.18 19.35
C ALA A 170 6.16 -33.72 20.57
N ASP A 171 5.84 -35.03 20.60
CA ASP A 171 5.12 -35.68 21.71
C ASP A 171 5.99 -36.63 22.54
N GLY A 172 7.31 -36.68 22.28
CA GLY A 172 8.27 -37.54 22.96
C GLY A 172 9.27 -36.79 23.82
N GLY A 173 8.82 -36.32 24.99
CA GLY A 173 9.68 -36.08 26.16
C GLY A 173 10.57 -34.84 26.17
N ASP A 174 10.03 -33.72 26.64
CA ASP A 174 10.62 -32.84 27.66
C ASP A 174 9.50 -31.97 28.26
N GLY A 175 9.51 -31.73 29.57
CA GLY A 175 8.34 -31.32 30.36
C GLY A 175 7.60 -30.06 29.88
N GLY A 176 6.28 -30.19 29.69
CA GLY A 176 5.38 -29.06 29.42
C GLY A 176 3.91 -29.48 29.50
N ASP A 177 3.32 -29.28 30.68
CA ASP A 177 1.89 -29.16 31.02
C ASP A 177 0.86 -29.94 30.20
N TRP A 178 0.63 -31.18 30.63
CA TRP A 178 -0.60 -31.90 30.28
C TRP A 178 -1.75 -31.36 31.14
N ALA A 179 -2.45 -30.35 30.64
CA ALA A 179 -3.70 -29.90 31.24
C ALA A 179 -4.82 -30.93 30.97
N SER A 180 -4.85 -32.02 31.74
CA SER A 180 -5.85 -33.08 31.62
C SER A 180 -7.21 -32.67 32.24
N GLY A 181 -7.76 -31.55 31.79
CA GLY A 181 -9.05 -31.02 32.22
C GLY A 181 -9.33 -29.65 31.61
N ILE A 182 -10.59 -29.38 31.26
CA ILE A 182 -11.01 -28.11 30.62
C ILE A 182 -10.62 -26.92 31.50
N ASP A 183 -10.80 -27.00 32.80
CA ASP A 183 -10.46 -25.91 33.74
C ASP A 183 -8.93 -25.69 33.86
N ALA A 184 -8.13 -26.75 33.81
CA ALA A 184 -6.67 -26.64 33.81
C ALA A 184 -6.14 -26.06 32.48
N ALA A 185 -6.79 -26.40 31.36
CA ALA A 185 -6.46 -25.87 30.05
C ALA A 185 -6.84 -24.38 29.95
N ILE A 186 -7.98 -23.98 30.53
CA ILE A 186 -8.40 -22.58 30.61
C ILE A 186 -7.49 -21.79 31.55
N GLY A 187 -7.05 -22.37 32.67
CA GLY A 187 -6.10 -21.74 33.61
C GLY A 187 -4.71 -21.54 32.99
N SER A 188 -4.21 -22.51 32.23
CA SER A 188 -2.95 -22.40 31.49
C SER A 188 -3.02 -21.38 30.34
N LEU A 189 -4.17 -21.27 29.65
CA LEU A 189 -4.41 -20.22 28.64
C LEU A 189 -4.69 -18.84 29.25
N SER A 190 -5.24 -18.81 30.47
CA SER A 190 -5.49 -17.57 31.22
C SER A 190 -4.18 -17.12 31.83
N LEU A 191 -3.40 -16.40 31.04
CA LEU A 191 -2.32 -15.56 31.55
C LEU A 191 -2.92 -14.50 32.48
N GLU A 192 -2.95 -14.84 33.77
CA GLU A 192 -3.37 -14.03 34.90
C GLU A 192 -3.04 -12.54 34.67
N GLY A 193 -4.08 -11.72 34.48
CA GLY A 193 -4.00 -10.26 34.60
C GLY A 193 -3.29 -9.47 33.49
N ALA A 194 -2.81 -10.09 32.41
CA ALA A 194 -2.14 -9.38 31.32
C ALA A 194 -2.47 -9.96 29.94
N GLY A 195 -3.76 -9.95 29.56
CA GLY A 195 -4.09 -9.91 28.12
C GLY A 195 -3.22 -8.82 27.48
N PRO A 196 -2.57 -9.11 26.32
CA PRO A 196 -1.33 -8.46 25.90
C PRO A 196 -1.45 -6.98 26.16
N ALA A 197 -0.81 -6.49 27.23
CA ALA A 197 -1.03 -5.14 27.71
C ALA A 197 -0.59 -4.20 26.59
N GLU A 198 -1.54 -3.84 25.73
CA GLU A 198 -1.30 -3.57 24.31
C GLU A 198 -0.10 -2.66 24.23
N ARG A 199 1.06 -3.22 23.84
CA ARG A 199 2.37 -2.63 24.19
C ARG A 199 2.58 -1.25 23.57
N HIS A 200 1.70 -0.88 22.64
CA HIS A 200 1.69 0.38 21.94
C HIS A 200 0.68 1.35 22.56
N PRO A 201 1.13 2.53 23.05
CA PRO A 201 0.25 3.57 23.56
C PRO A 201 -0.77 4.05 22.52
N GLU A 202 -0.39 4.05 21.24
CA GLU A 202 -1.27 4.41 20.12
C GLU A 202 -2.50 3.50 20.01
N LYS A 203 -2.31 2.20 20.24
CA LYS A 203 -3.40 1.22 20.17
C LYS A 203 -4.26 1.25 21.42
N ARG A 204 -3.70 1.53 22.59
CA ARG A 204 -4.47 1.81 23.83
C ARG A 204 -5.38 3.01 23.65
N LEU A 205 -4.87 4.08 23.05
CA LEU A 205 -5.64 5.28 22.75
C LEU A 205 -6.79 4.98 21.78
N LYS A 206 -6.52 4.20 20.72
CA LYS A 206 -7.55 3.80 19.76
C LYS A 206 -8.63 2.91 20.38
N ALA A 207 -8.24 1.95 21.22
CA ALA A 207 -9.18 1.07 21.92
C ALA A 207 -10.05 1.84 22.92
N ALA A 208 -9.43 2.73 23.72
CA ALA A 208 -10.14 3.59 24.66
C ALA A 208 -11.08 4.58 23.94
N LEU A 209 -10.65 5.16 22.82
CA LEU A 209 -11.48 6.05 22.01
C LEU A 209 -12.68 5.30 21.40
N ALA A 210 -12.48 4.07 20.93
CA ALA A 210 -13.58 3.24 20.40
C ALA A 210 -14.61 2.90 21.49
N ALA A 211 -14.14 2.49 22.68
CA ALA A 211 -15.01 2.22 23.82
C ALA A 211 -15.78 3.46 24.29
N TYR A 212 -15.16 4.65 24.22
CA TYR A 212 -15.81 5.92 24.54
C TYR A 212 -16.80 6.34 23.45
N GLU A 213 -16.46 6.16 22.17
CA GLU A 213 -17.34 6.45 21.04
C GLU A 213 -18.63 5.63 21.12
N GLU A 214 -18.58 4.33 21.41
CA GLU A 214 -19.78 3.48 21.47
C GLU A 214 -20.75 3.88 22.59
N ARG A 215 -20.25 4.45 23.69
CA ARG A 215 -21.07 4.92 24.83
C ARG A 215 -21.68 6.29 24.58
N GLU A 216 -20.91 7.23 24.05
CA GLU A 216 -21.32 8.62 23.90
C GLU A 216 -22.05 8.92 22.59
N LEU A 217 -21.82 8.12 21.54
CA LEU A 217 -22.45 8.31 20.24
C LEU A 217 -23.99 8.24 20.28
N PRO A 218 -24.66 7.33 21.02
CA PRO A 218 -26.11 7.38 21.16
C PRO A 218 -26.59 8.62 21.95
N ALA A 219 -25.90 8.99 23.04
CA ALA A 219 -26.25 10.16 23.85
C ALA A 219 -26.17 11.47 23.04
N LEU A 220 -25.08 11.69 22.29
CA LEU A 220 -24.93 12.87 21.44
C LEU A 220 -25.94 12.94 20.29
N LYS A 221 -26.41 11.78 19.80
CA LYS A 221 -27.46 11.74 18.76
C LYS A 221 -28.82 12.17 19.29
N GLU A 222 -29.11 11.89 20.56
CA GLU A 222 -30.34 12.33 21.23
C GLU A 222 -30.29 13.82 21.57
N GLU A 223 -29.16 14.31 22.06
CA GLU A 223 -29.01 15.72 22.41
C GLU A 223 -29.05 16.65 21.19
N LYS A 224 -28.47 16.23 20.06
CA LYS A 224 -28.31 17.10 18.87
C LYS A 224 -28.67 16.37 17.59
N PRO A 225 -29.94 16.04 17.34
CA PRO A 225 -30.34 15.39 16.10
C PRO A 225 -30.01 16.26 14.88
N GLY A 226 -29.54 15.63 13.80
CA GLY A 226 -29.28 16.30 12.51
C GLY A 226 -27.81 16.63 12.21
N LEU A 227 -26.87 16.38 13.12
CA LEU A 227 -25.44 16.58 12.86
C LEU A 227 -24.83 15.40 12.06
N LYS A 228 -23.78 15.66 11.27
CA LYS A 228 -23.10 14.61 10.47
C LYS A 228 -22.25 13.71 11.37
N LEU A 229 -22.15 12.41 11.06
CA LEU A 229 -21.33 11.44 11.81
C LEU A 229 -19.88 11.92 12.10
N ARG A 230 -19.27 12.62 11.15
CA ARG A 230 -17.92 13.19 11.33
C ARG A 230 -17.85 14.22 12.45
N GLN A 231 -18.87 15.07 12.59
CA GLN A 231 -18.92 16.12 13.60
C GLN A 231 -19.16 15.53 14.99
N TYR A 232 -20.03 14.51 15.13
CA TYR A 232 -20.15 13.78 16.40
C TYR A 232 -18.82 13.16 16.81
N LYS A 233 -18.12 12.48 15.90
CA LYS A 233 -16.79 11.90 16.18
C LYS A 233 -15.77 12.97 16.62
N GLN A 234 -15.83 14.18 16.05
CA GLN A 234 -14.96 15.28 16.45
C GLN A 234 -15.29 15.77 17.87
N MET A 235 -16.56 15.96 18.20
CA MET A 235 -17.00 16.36 19.54
C MET A 235 -16.65 15.29 20.59
N ILE A 236 -16.88 14.02 20.26
CA ILE A 236 -16.51 12.86 21.10
C ILE A 236 -15.00 12.83 21.31
N PHE A 237 -14.19 13.08 20.27
CA PHE A 237 -12.74 13.12 20.40
C PHE A 237 -12.25 14.29 21.28
N GLU A 238 -12.86 15.47 21.16
CA GLU A 238 -12.55 16.63 22.01
C GLU A 238 -12.91 16.40 23.48
N GLN A 239 -14.05 15.74 23.74
CA GLN A 239 -14.42 15.31 25.09
C GLN A 239 -13.45 14.24 25.59
N PHE A 240 -13.12 13.24 24.77
CA PHE A 240 -12.19 12.16 25.12
C PHE A 240 -10.79 12.67 25.49
N GLN A 241 -10.27 13.70 24.81
CA GLN A 241 -9.00 14.32 25.18
C GLN A 241 -8.99 14.89 26.61
N LYS A 242 -10.14 15.39 27.07
CA LYS A 242 -10.33 15.97 28.41
C LYS A 242 -10.73 14.92 29.45
N SER A 243 -11.34 13.83 29.01
CA SER A 243 -11.84 12.78 29.89
C SER A 243 -10.71 12.02 30.59
N PRO A 244 -10.94 11.54 31.83
CA PRO A 244 -9.99 10.72 32.57
C PRO A 244 -9.83 9.32 31.95
N GLU A 245 -10.73 8.92 31.04
CA GLU A 245 -10.66 7.64 30.33
C GLU A 245 -9.54 7.57 29.27
N ASN A 246 -8.93 8.70 28.92
CA ASN A 246 -7.78 8.72 28.03
C ASN A 246 -6.55 8.10 28.73
N PRO A 247 -5.94 7.03 28.19
CA PRO A 247 -4.76 6.40 28.80
C PRO A 247 -3.59 7.37 29.03
N VAL A 248 -3.48 8.44 28.24
CA VAL A 248 -2.48 9.50 28.44
C VAL A 248 -2.77 10.31 29.71
N ASN A 249 -4.04 10.63 29.96
CA ASN A 249 -4.47 11.34 31.17
C ASN A 249 -4.37 10.43 32.40
N LYS A 250 -4.68 9.12 32.27
CA LYS A 250 -4.46 8.13 33.33
C LYS A 250 -2.98 8.02 33.70
N ALA A 251 -2.08 7.99 32.71
CA ALA A 251 -0.64 7.97 32.94
C ALA A 251 -0.17 9.24 33.66
N ARG A 252 -0.62 10.42 33.22
CA ARG A 252 -0.29 11.71 33.87
C ARG A 252 -0.86 11.82 35.29
N ALA A 253 -2.07 11.32 35.52
CA ALA A 253 -2.69 11.30 36.83
C ALA A 253 -1.98 10.31 37.78
N ALA A 254 -1.54 9.16 37.26
CA ALA A 254 -0.74 8.20 38.02
C ALA A 254 0.62 8.78 38.42
N GLU A 255 1.31 9.47 37.51
CA GLU A 255 2.57 10.17 37.78
C GLU A 255 2.39 11.29 38.81
N ALA A 256 1.32 12.10 38.67
CA ALA A 256 1.02 13.16 39.63
C ALA A 256 0.69 12.61 41.03
N ALA A 257 -0.02 11.47 41.10
CA ALA A 257 -0.33 10.79 42.34
C ALA A 257 0.93 10.18 42.99
N GLU A 258 1.84 9.61 42.19
CA GLU A 258 3.13 9.12 42.67
C GLU A 258 4.02 10.27 43.18
N ALA A 259 4.11 11.36 42.42
CA ALA A 259 4.88 12.54 42.81
C ALA A 259 4.35 13.16 44.12
N ALA A 260 3.03 13.20 44.30
CA ALA A 260 2.41 13.63 45.56
C ALA A 260 2.73 12.66 46.72
N ALA A 261 2.71 11.35 46.47
CA ALA A 261 3.08 10.34 47.47
C ALA A 261 4.58 10.40 47.83
N ALA A 262 5.45 10.71 46.87
CA ALA A 262 6.88 10.91 47.09
C ALA A 262 7.16 12.21 47.86
N ALA A 263 6.42 13.28 47.59
CA ALA A 263 6.51 14.53 48.35
C ALA A 263 5.99 14.39 49.79
N ALA A 264 4.99 13.54 50.04
CA ALA A 264 4.49 13.25 51.38
C ALA A 264 5.41 12.30 52.19
N LYS A 265 6.33 11.59 51.53
CA LYS A 265 7.35 10.73 52.16
C LYS A 265 8.68 11.44 52.42
N LYS A 266 8.82 12.70 52.00
CA LYS A 266 10.00 13.53 52.21
C LYS A 266 9.74 14.56 53.31
#